data_AF-A0A845RA16-F1
#
_entry.id   AF-A0A845RA16-F1
#
_cell.length_a   1.000
_cell.length_b   1.000
_cell.length_c   1.000
_cell.angle_alpha   90.00
_cell.angle_beta   90.00
_cell.angle_gamma   90.00
#
_symmetry.space_group_name_H-M   'P 1'
#
loop_
_entity.id
_entity.type
_entity.pdbx_description
1 polymer ?
#
loop_
_entity_poly.entity_id
_entity_poly.type
_entity_poly.pdbx_seq_one_letter_code
_entity_poly.pdbx_strand_id
1 'polypeptide(L)' 'MTVREAADILVGAKKLYLSWEGTVRELDTEDALMMDAFGMYQVSKIMNSCEPDCFEIHIAAKPIKEVSA' A
#
# COMPACT_ATOMS: atom_id res chain seq x y z
N MET A 1 -9.62 1.29 -4.20
CA MET A 1 -8.56 2.27 -3.98
C MET A 1 -7.21 1.66 -4.30
N THR A 2 -6.26 2.47 -4.74
CA THR A 2 -4.86 2.09 -4.97
C THR A 2 -4.03 2.27 -3.70
N VAL A 3 -2.80 1.75 -3.69
CA VAL A 3 -1.84 1.97 -2.61
C VAL A 3 -1.56 3.47 -2.43
N ARG A 4 -1.44 4.22 -3.53
CA ARG A 4 -1.24 5.68 -3.49
C ARG A 4 -2.39 6.40 -2.81
N GLU A 5 -3.62 6.10 -3.22
CA GLU A 5 -4.82 6.69 -2.60
C GLU A 5 -4.92 6.33 -1.10
N ALA A 6 -4.57 5.09 -0.73
CA ALA A 6 -4.55 4.67 0.66
C ALA A 6 -3.49 5.41 1.49
N ALA A 7 -2.29 5.62 0.92
CA ALA A 7 -1.23 6.39 1.56
C ALA A 7 -1.63 7.86 1.77
N ASP A 8 -2.28 8.49 0.77
CA ASP A 8 -2.76 9.87 0.86
C ASP A 8 -3.83 10.04 1.96
N ILE A 9 -4.71 9.05 2.14
CA ILE A 9 -5.71 9.03 3.23
C ILE A 9 -5.03 8.88 4.59
N LEU A 10 -3.93 8.11 4.66
CA LEU A 10 -3.20 7.80 5.89
C LEU A 10 -1.99 8.73 6.12
N VAL A 11 -1.98 9.93 5.55
CA VAL A 11 -0.85 10.89 5.65
C VAL A 11 -0.43 11.23 7.10
N GLY A 12 -1.33 11.05 8.07
CA GLY A 12 -1.04 11.24 9.50
C GLY A 12 -0.49 10.00 10.23
N ALA A 13 -0.36 8.86 9.54
CA ALA A 13 0.18 7.64 10.12
C ALA A 13 1.67 7.81 10.44
N LYS A 14 2.09 7.25 11.57
CA LYS A 14 3.51 7.18 11.96
C LYS A 14 4.28 6.28 11.00
N LYS A 15 3.68 5.15 10.61
CA LYS A 15 4.26 4.19 9.66
C LYS A 15 3.19 3.49 8.83
N LEU A 16 3.54 3.21 7.57
CA LEU A 16 2.77 2.38 6.67
C LEU A 16 3.57 1.14 6.30
N TYR A 17 2.89 0.01 6.19
CA TYR A 17 3.48 -1.24 5.72
C TYR A 17 2.70 -1.74 4.51
N LEU A 18 3.41 -2.27 3.51
CA LEU A 18 2.84 -3.04 2.42
C LEU A 18 2.91 -4.53 2.75
N SER A 19 1.79 -5.22 2.57
CA SER A 19 1.66 -6.65 2.82
C SER A 19 1.17 -7.39 1.59
N TRP A 20 1.92 -8.41 1.18
CA TRP A 20 1.59 -9.24 0.03
C TRP A 20 2.29 -10.60 0.13
N GLU A 21 1.55 -11.70 -0.10
CA GLU A 21 2.07 -13.09 -0.11
C GLU A 21 2.98 -13.44 1.09
N GLY A 22 2.54 -13.06 2.30
CA GLY A 22 3.28 -13.31 3.55
C GLY A 22 4.54 -12.46 3.74
N THR A 23 4.80 -11.52 2.83
CA THR A 23 5.86 -10.51 2.97
C THR A 23 5.26 -9.21 3.46
N VAL A 24 5.85 -8.63 4.50
CA VAL A 24 5.54 -7.30 5.01
C VAL A 24 6.78 -6.42 4.87
N ARG A 25 6.63 -5.23 4.29
CA ARG A 25 7.69 -4.23 4.15
C ARG A 25 7.19 -2.86 4.55
N GLU A 26 8.06 -2.02 5.10
CA GLU A 26 7.72 -0.61 5.32
C GLU A 26 7.50 0.08 3.96
N LEU A 27 6.46 0.90 3.88
CA LEU A 27 6.12 1.71 2.72
C LEU A 27 6.70 3.10 2.93
N ASP A 28 7.77 3.39 2.19
CA ASP A 28 8.27 4.75 2.05
C ASP A 28 7.53 5.45 0.91
N THR A 29 6.67 6.41 1.25
CA THR A 29 5.88 7.17 0.28
C THR A 29 6.69 8.23 -0.46
N GLU A 30 7.88 8.58 0.04
CA GLU A 30 8.80 9.52 -0.60
C GLU A 30 9.75 8.81 -1.59
N ASP A 31 9.90 7.49 -1.47
CA ASP A 31 10.63 6.67 -2.44
C ASP A 31 9.85 6.54 -3.75
N ALA A 32 10.28 7.30 -4.76
CA ALA A 32 9.68 7.31 -6.09
C ALA A 32 9.67 5.93 -6.76
N LEU A 33 10.70 5.09 -6.55
CA LEU A 33 10.74 3.73 -7.12
C LEU A 33 9.72 2.82 -6.43
N MET A 34 9.55 2.97 -5.12
CA MET A 34 8.54 2.21 -4.38
C MET A 34 7.12 2.60 -4.81
N MET A 35 6.87 3.90 -4.98
CA MET A 35 5.56 4.40 -5.40
C MET A 35 5.25 4.12 -6.88
N ASP A 36 6.26 4.03 -7.75
CA ASP A 36 6.09 3.52 -9.11
C ASP A 36 5.76 2.02 -9.12
N ALA A 37 6.53 1.24 -8.35
CA ALA A 37 6.38 -0.21 -8.28
C ALA A 37 5.07 -0.66 -7.63
N PHE A 38 4.57 0.03 -6.60
CA PHE A 38 3.42 -0.45 -5.82
C PHE A 38 2.24 0.52 -5.82
N GLY A 39 2.43 1.80 -6.14
CA GLY A 39 1.41 2.84 -5.94
C GLY A 39 0.09 2.59 -6.66
N MET A 40 0.12 1.89 -7.79
CA MET A 40 -1.07 1.57 -8.60
C MET A 40 -1.72 0.23 -8.25
N TYR A 41 -1.14 -0.56 -7.34
CA TYR A 41 -1.73 -1.83 -6.94
C TYR A 41 -3.02 -1.60 -6.16
N GLN A 42 -4.01 -2.46 -6.41
CA GLN A 42 -5.29 -2.40 -5.72
C GLN A 42 -5.12 -2.84 -4.26
N VAL A 43 -5.67 -2.07 -3.33
CA VAL A 43 -5.72 -2.45 -1.91
C VAL A 43 -6.88 -3.41 -1.67
N SER A 44 -6.60 -4.53 -1.00
CA SER A 44 -7.60 -5.52 -0.59
C SER A 44 -8.19 -5.20 0.79
N LYS A 45 -7.36 -4.75 1.73
CA LYS A 45 -7.75 -4.30 3.07
C LYS A 45 -6.67 -3.44 3.69
N ILE A 46 -7.05 -2.63 4.66
CA ILE A 46 -6.15 -1.86 5.54
C ILE A 46 -6.44 -2.32 6.96
N MET A 47 -5.39 -2.58 7.75
CA MET A 47 -5.54 -2.95 9.15
C MET A 47 -4.57 -2.17 10.04
N ASN A 48 -4.95 -1.99 11.30
CA ASN A 48 -4.01 -1.48 12.30
C ASN A 48 -2.92 -2.51 12.54
N SER A 49 -1.69 -2.01 12.66
CA SER A 49 -0.57 -2.78 13.18
C SER A 49 -0.67 -2.89 14.72
N CYS A 50 0.29 -3.56 15.33
CA CYS A 50 0.40 -3.68 16.78
C CYS A 50 0.79 -2.36 17.49
N GLU A 51 1.24 -1.36 16.72
CA GLU A 51 1.59 -0.02 17.23
C GLU A 51 0.49 1.01 16.90
N PRO A 52 0.25 1.99 17.80
CA PRO A 52 -0.61 3.13 17.49
C PRO A 52 -0.14 3.88 16.24
N ASP A 53 -1.11 4.34 15.44
CA ASP A 53 -0.89 5.11 14.21
C ASP A 53 0.00 4.41 13.15
N CYS A 54 0.13 3.09 13.24
CA CYS A 54 0.81 2.26 12.26
C CYS A 54 -0.22 1.38 11.53
N PHE A 55 -0.17 1.37 10.20
CA PHE A 55 -1.15 0.64 9.39
C PHE A 55 -0.48 -0.30 8.39
N GLU A 56 -1.11 -1.44 8.13
CA GLU A 56 -0.71 -2.42 7.13
C GLU A 56 -1.72 -2.41 5.98
N ILE A 57 -1.22 -2.09 4.78
CA ILE A 57 -1.93 -2.03 3.51
C ILE A 57 -1.70 -3.36 2.80
N HIS A 58 -2.75 -4.18 2.68
CA HIS A 58 -2.67 -5.44 1.97
C HIS A 58 -2.98 -5.26 0.50
N ILE A 59 -2.04 -5.62 -0.36
CA ILE A 59 -2.21 -5.58 -1.81
C ILE A 59 -3.07 -6.76 -2.27
N ALA A 60 -4.08 -6.49 -3.10
CA ALA A 60 -4.82 -7.52 -3.80
C ALA A 60 -3.92 -8.15 -4.89
N ALA A 61 -3.85 -9.47 -4.96
CA ALA A 61 -3.04 -10.19 -5.95
C ALA A 61 -3.49 -9.98 -7.42
N LYS A 62 -4.54 -9.19 -7.67
CA LYS A 62 -4.95 -8.81 -9.01
C LYS A 62 -4.29 -7.49 -9.38
N PRO A 63 -3.34 -7.46 -10.33
CA PRO A 63 -3.00 -6.20 -10.96
C PRO A 63 -4.27 -5.64 -11.63
N ILE A 64 -4.52 -4.34 -11.49
CA ILE A 64 -5.44 -3.65 -12.40
C ILE A 64 -4.70 -3.61 -13.74
N LYS A 65 -4.79 -4.71 -14.49
CA LYS A 65 -4.36 -4.71 -15.89
C LYS A 65 -5.34 -3.77 -16.59
N GLU A 66 -4.88 -2.56 -16.95
CA GLU A 66 -5.45 -1.94 -18.13
C GLU A 66 -5.14 -2.88 -19.30
N VAL A 67 -6.15 -3.63 -19.72
CA VAL A 67 -6.14 -4.23 -21.04
C VAL A 67 -6.48 -3.10 -21.99
N SER A 68 -5.46 -2.42 -22.51
CA SER A 68 -5.63 -1.61 -23.71
C SER A 68 -6.03 -2.56 -24.83
N ALA A 69 -7.21 -2.32 -25.44
CA ALA A 69 -7.70 -3.04 -26.62
C ALA A 69 -6.89 -2.69 -27.87
#